data_AF-A0A6A6HU78-F1
#
_entry.id   AF-A0A6A6HU78-F1
#
_cell.length_a   1.000
_cell.length_b   1.000
_cell.length_c   1.000
_cell.angle_alpha   90.00
_cell.angle_beta   90.00
_cell.angle_gamma   90.00
#
_symmetry.space_group_name_H-M   'P 1'
#
loop_
_entity.id
_entity.type
_entity.pdbx_description
1 polymer ?
#
loop_
_entity_poly.entity_id
_entity_poly.type
_entity_poly.pdbx_seq_one_letter_code
_entity_poly.pdbx_strand_id
1 'polypeptide(L)'
;MRTPRWAIYIKTQTTFIKRDLPDYERERRKDGSISTRHWIEERLRNEATALQLVAEKTTIPVPKVIRAGKDDNGLAYIETELLHGIVLEMIKNQCRMQEGKRHVGGGPCEECGSIAKENAKQFIVKEVLPQLGKLQHTTTGLDGFVLPPPWTLEYDERTHWEPKIANSASYVFRHGDLAAYNIMIGPKSLHVVGIFDWEHAGYFPPEFQVWSVDRQSYWDYFRDTQRIRVFITFIDV
;
A
#
# COMPACT_ATOMS: atom_id res chain seq x y z
N MET A 1 16.62 -5.15 -8.99
CA MET A 1 17.34 -5.08 -7.70
C MET A 1 16.48 -5.76 -6.65
N ARG A 2 17.08 -6.56 -5.74
CA ARG A 2 16.34 -7.16 -4.63
C ARG A 2 16.23 -6.07 -3.56
N THR A 3 15.03 -5.62 -3.24
CA THR A 3 14.81 -4.65 -2.15
C THR A 3 15.28 -5.29 -0.84
N PRO A 4 16.22 -4.68 -0.09
CA PRO A 4 16.70 -5.23 1.17
C PRO A 4 15.53 -5.50 2.12
N ARG A 5 15.62 -6.57 2.89
CA ARG A 5 14.62 -6.84 3.93
C ARG A 5 14.75 -5.75 5.01
N TRP A 6 13.77 -4.86 5.10
CA TRP A 6 13.75 -3.75 6.06
C TRP A 6 12.78 -3.98 7.23
N ALA A 7 11.89 -4.97 7.11
CA ALA A 7 10.95 -5.39 8.15
C ALA A 7 10.82 -6.92 8.21
N ILE A 8 10.31 -7.41 9.33
CA ILE A 8 9.84 -8.77 9.52
C ILE A 8 8.33 -8.80 9.31
N TYR A 9 7.89 -9.79 8.55
CA TYR A 9 6.48 -10.12 8.37
C TYR A 9 6.18 -11.43 9.08
N ILE A 10 5.29 -11.39 10.06
CA ILE A 10 4.88 -12.58 10.83
C ILE A 10 3.41 -12.82 10.56
N LYS A 11 3.06 -14.05 10.19
CA LYS A 11 1.67 -14.48 10.00
C LYS A 11 1.34 -15.51 11.07
N THR A 12 0.28 -15.26 11.83
CA THR A 12 -0.33 -16.27 12.71
C THR A 12 -1.57 -16.84 12.02
N GLN A 13 -2.39 -17.62 12.74
CA GLN A 13 -3.67 -18.08 12.20
C GLN A 13 -4.68 -16.93 11.99
N THR A 14 -4.57 -15.87 12.77
CA THR A 14 -5.58 -14.79 12.84
C THR A 14 -4.99 -13.39 12.65
N THR A 15 -3.67 -13.23 12.73
CA THR A 15 -3.02 -11.92 12.70
C THR A 15 -1.86 -11.86 11.72
N PHE A 16 -1.57 -10.63 11.28
CA PHE A 16 -0.41 -10.27 10.49
C PHE A 16 0.35 -9.16 11.21
N ILE A 17 1.65 -9.34 11.39
CA ILE A 17 2.52 -8.37 12.06
C ILE A 17 3.58 -7.90 11.08
N LYS A 18 3.69 -6.58 10.92
CA LYS A 18 4.88 -5.93 10.35
C LYS A 18 5.68 -5.33 11.50
N ARG A 19 6.96 -5.64 11.58
CA ARG A 19 7.85 -5.14 12.63
C ARG A 19 9.18 -4.70 12.03
N ASP A 20 9.75 -3.65 12.60
CA ASP A 20 11.12 -3.25 12.31
C ASP A 20 12.15 -4.36 12.64
N LEU A 21 13.33 -4.26 12.04
CA LEU A 21 14.47 -5.12 12.29
C LEU A 21 15.43 -4.47 13.28
N PRO A 22 15.99 -5.23 14.22
CA PRO A 22 17.14 -4.75 14.98
C PRO A 22 18.37 -4.64 14.06
N ASP A 23 19.28 -3.72 14.40
CA ASP A 23 20.46 -3.40 13.58
C ASP A 23 21.34 -4.60 13.23
N TYR A 24 21.42 -5.60 14.11
CA TYR A 24 22.22 -6.81 13.88
C TYR A 24 21.60 -7.77 12.84
N GLU A 25 20.31 -7.64 12.51
CA GLU A 25 19.64 -8.44 11.46
C GLU A 25 19.59 -7.72 10.11
N ARG A 26 19.94 -6.43 10.06
CA ARG A 26 19.88 -5.63 8.85
C ARG A 26 21.05 -5.94 7.92
N GLU A 27 20.76 -5.92 6.62
CA GLU A 27 21.78 -6.08 5.59
C GLU A 27 22.81 -4.95 5.67
N ARG A 28 24.09 -5.27 5.47
CA ARG A 28 25.17 -4.29 5.40
C ARG A 28 25.47 -3.93 3.96
N ARG A 29 25.65 -2.64 3.69
CA ARG A 29 26.14 -2.12 2.42
C ARG A 29 27.62 -2.48 2.25
N LYS A 30 28.15 -2.32 1.04
CA LYS A 30 29.57 -2.61 0.72
C LYS A 30 30.56 -1.81 1.56
N ASP A 31 30.15 -0.64 2.04
CA ASP A 31 30.95 0.25 2.91
C ASP A 31 30.84 -0.10 4.42
N GLY A 32 30.09 -1.16 4.77
CA GLY A 32 29.88 -1.60 6.15
C GLY A 32 28.73 -0.90 6.87
N SER A 33 28.15 0.16 6.28
CA SER A 33 26.97 0.85 6.82
C SER A 33 25.73 -0.03 6.75
N ILE A 34 24.80 0.18 7.67
CA ILE A 34 23.55 -0.59 7.75
C ILE A 34 22.60 -0.08 6.66
N SER A 35 22.02 -1.01 5.90
CA SER A 35 20.97 -0.71 4.93
C SER A 35 19.64 -0.54 5.68
N THR A 36 19.20 0.71 5.84
CA THR A 36 17.91 1.04 6.46
C THR A 36 16.96 1.60 5.42
N ARG A 37 15.67 1.29 5.56
CA ARG A 37 14.61 2.08 4.88
C ARG A 37 14.38 3.35 5.71
N HIS A 38 14.21 4.49 5.07
CA HIS A 38 13.92 5.73 5.81
C HIS A 38 12.54 5.64 6.49
N TRP A 39 12.46 6.20 7.70
CA TRP A 39 11.23 6.41 8.47
C TRP A 39 10.44 5.14 8.81
N ILE A 40 11.11 4.06 9.25
CA ILE A 40 10.40 2.78 9.51
C ILE A 40 9.33 2.95 10.59
N GLU A 41 9.65 3.66 11.67
CA GLU A 41 8.69 3.94 12.74
C GLU A 41 7.49 4.74 12.22
N GLU A 42 7.76 5.83 11.50
CA GLU A 42 6.73 6.71 10.97
C GLU A 42 5.89 6.01 9.91
N ARG A 43 6.45 5.15 9.06
CA ARG A 43 5.73 4.33 8.08
C ARG A 43 4.75 3.37 8.76
N LEU A 44 5.19 2.65 9.79
CA LEU A 44 4.35 1.69 10.52
C LEU A 44 3.25 2.41 11.31
N ARG A 45 3.57 3.56 11.91
CA ARG A 45 2.57 4.44 12.54
C ARG A 45 1.58 4.98 11.51
N ASN A 46 2.07 5.45 10.36
CA ASN A 46 1.23 6.00 9.30
C ASN A 46 0.26 4.94 8.75
N GLU A 47 0.72 3.71 8.56
CA GLU A 47 -0.13 2.59 8.18
C GLU A 47 -1.23 2.34 9.22
N ALA A 48 -0.90 2.33 10.52
CA ALA A 48 -1.89 2.13 11.57
C ALA A 48 -2.94 3.25 11.59
N THR A 49 -2.51 4.52 11.52
CA THR A 49 -3.40 5.68 11.47
C THR A 49 -4.29 5.65 10.23
N ALA A 50 -3.74 5.30 9.07
CA ALA A 50 -4.48 5.22 7.82
C ALA A 50 -5.54 4.11 7.85
N LEU A 51 -5.18 2.92 8.33
CA LEU A 51 -6.11 1.80 8.47
C LEU A 51 -7.27 2.15 9.41
N GLN A 52 -6.99 2.78 10.54
CA GLN A 52 -8.01 3.23 11.49
C GLN A 52 -8.95 4.26 10.86
N LEU A 53 -8.39 5.26 10.18
CA LEU A 53 -9.17 6.31 9.51
C LEU A 53 -10.07 5.73 8.40
N VAL A 54 -9.54 4.83 7.56
CA VAL A 54 -10.31 4.20 6.47
C VAL A 54 -11.42 3.32 7.04
N ALA A 55 -11.14 2.52 8.06
CA ALA A 55 -12.13 1.68 8.72
C ALA A 55 -13.25 2.50 9.40
N GLU A 56 -12.92 3.67 9.95
CA GLU A 56 -13.90 4.54 10.62
C GLU A 56 -14.76 5.33 9.62
N LYS A 57 -14.15 5.82 8.53
CA LYS A 57 -14.80 6.81 7.64
C LYS A 57 -15.35 6.24 6.34
N THR A 58 -15.09 4.97 6.04
CA THR A 58 -15.46 4.34 4.76
C THR A 58 -16.01 2.93 4.95
N THR A 59 -16.53 2.34 3.89
CA THR A 59 -16.90 0.92 3.81
C THR A 59 -15.82 0.07 3.12
N ILE A 60 -14.65 0.65 2.82
CA ILE A 60 -13.56 -0.06 2.16
C ILE A 60 -13.05 -1.14 3.14
N PRO A 61 -13.03 -2.42 2.73
CA PRO A 61 -12.51 -3.47 3.58
C PRO A 61 -11.00 -3.31 3.69
N VAL A 62 -10.54 -3.13 4.92
CA VAL A 62 -9.13 -3.00 5.30
C VAL A 62 -8.87 -3.88 6.53
N PRO A 63 -7.64 -4.37 6.74
CA PRO A 63 -7.36 -5.17 7.92
C PRO A 63 -7.52 -4.33 9.19
N LYS A 64 -8.33 -4.81 10.12
CA LYS A 64 -8.50 -4.19 11.44
C LYS A 64 -7.17 -4.14 12.19
N VAL A 65 -6.78 -2.95 12.66
CA VAL A 65 -5.64 -2.76 13.54
C VAL A 65 -5.96 -3.36 14.91
N ILE A 66 -5.11 -4.27 15.39
CA ILE A 66 -5.20 -4.87 16.73
C ILE A 66 -4.38 -4.03 17.71
N ARG A 67 -3.15 -3.68 17.34
CA ARG A 67 -2.25 -2.80 18.10
C ARG A 67 -1.10 -2.32 17.21
N ALA A 68 -0.52 -1.18 17.59
CA ALA A 68 0.68 -0.63 16.99
C ALA A 68 1.47 0.11 18.07
N GLY A 69 2.78 0.25 17.88
CA GLY A 69 3.66 0.93 18.83
C GLY A 69 5.09 0.44 18.73
N LYS A 70 5.78 0.38 19.87
CA LYS A 70 7.11 -0.20 20.01
C LYS A 70 7.05 -1.46 20.87
N ASP A 71 7.83 -2.47 20.51
CA ASP A 71 8.03 -3.65 21.35
C ASP A 71 9.01 -3.34 22.51
N ASP A 72 9.25 -4.33 23.37
CA ASP A 72 10.12 -4.18 24.54
C ASP A 72 11.58 -3.82 24.18
N ASN A 73 11.99 -4.02 22.91
CA ASN A 73 13.31 -3.64 22.40
C ASN A 73 13.29 -2.26 21.71
N GLY A 74 12.18 -1.55 21.76
CA GLY A 74 12.01 -0.25 21.10
C GLY A 74 11.74 -0.35 19.59
N LEU A 75 11.53 -1.54 19.03
CA LEU A 75 11.29 -1.72 17.60
C LEU A 75 9.83 -1.44 17.26
N ALA A 76 9.60 -0.58 16.27
CA ALA A 76 8.27 -0.23 15.82
C ALA A 76 7.55 -1.44 15.18
N TYR A 77 6.24 -1.54 15.42
CA TYR A 77 5.41 -2.60 14.83
C TYR A 77 3.95 -2.16 14.65
N ILE A 78 3.27 -2.89 13.76
CA ILE A 78 1.82 -2.93 13.63
C ILE A 78 1.38 -4.39 13.56
N GLU A 79 0.36 -4.72 14.35
CA GLU A 79 -0.38 -5.99 14.25
C GLU A 79 -1.80 -5.71 13.78
N THR A 80 -2.22 -6.41 12.74
CA THR A 80 -3.57 -6.36 12.19
C THR A 80 -4.20 -7.75 12.17
N GLU A 81 -5.50 -7.80 11.92
CA GLU A 81 -6.12 -9.06 11.50
C GLU A 81 -5.48 -9.59 10.20
N LEU A 82 -5.48 -10.91 10.04
CA LEU A 82 -5.03 -11.54 8.81
C LEU A 82 -6.16 -11.55 7.77
N LEU A 83 -5.96 -10.89 6.63
CA LEU A 83 -6.86 -11.03 5.50
C LEU A 83 -6.72 -12.43 4.87
N HIS A 84 -7.83 -13.16 4.80
CA HIS A 84 -7.87 -14.48 4.17
C HIS A 84 -8.16 -14.36 2.67
N GLY A 85 -7.13 -14.55 1.85
CA GLY A 85 -7.28 -14.55 0.41
C GLY A 85 -5.95 -14.78 -0.31
N ILE A 86 -5.92 -14.38 -1.57
CA ILE A 86 -4.75 -14.41 -2.43
C ILE A 86 -4.56 -13.01 -3.00
N VAL A 87 -3.34 -12.50 -2.93
CA VAL A 87 -2.99 -11.21 -3.54
C VAL A 87 -3.34 -11.24 -5.02
N LEU A 88 -3.96 -10.17 -5.54
CA LEU A 88 -4.48 -10.12 -6.90
C LEU A 88 -3.43 -10.52 -7.95
N GLU A 89 -2.17 -10.09 -7.81
CA GLU A 89 -1.12 -10.47 -8.76
C GLU A 89 -0.84 -11.98 -8.84
N MET A 90 -1.11 -12.71 -7.75
CA MET A 90 -0.91 -14.17 -7.64
C MET A 90 -2.16 -14.98 -7.98
N ILE A 91 -3.32 -14.33 -8.18
CA ILE A 91 -4.58 -15.04 -8.36
C ILE A 91 -4.53 -15.97 -9.58
N LYS A 92 -3.81 -15.57 -10.64
CA LYS A 92 -3.69 -16.33 -11.87
C LYS A 92 -2.76 -17.52 -11.79
N ASN A 93 -2.01 -17.73 -10.70
CA ASN A 93 -1.02 -18.82 -10.62
C ASN A 93 -1.65 -20.22 -10.69
N GLN A 94 -2.95 -20.34 -10.43
CA GLN A 94 -3.74 -21.56 -10.63
C GLN A 94 -5.20 -21.22 -10.89
N CYS A 95 -5.93 -22.14 -11.54
CA CYS A 95 -7.38 -22.03 -11.65
C CYS A 95 -8.02 -22.03 -10.25
N ARG A 96 -9.00 -21.13 -10.04
CA ARG A 96 -9.72 -21.01 -8.78
C ARG A 96 -11.13 -21.57 -8.79
N MET A 97 -11.57 -22.06 -9.94
CA MET A 97 -12.87 -22.68 -10.10
C MET A 97 -12.87 -24.10 -9.54
N GLN A 98 -14.06 -24.54 -9.12
CA GLN A 98 -14.28 -25.89 -8.61
C GLN A 98 -14.13 -26.93 -9.73
N GLU A 99 -13.97 -28.19 -9.34
CA GLU A 99 -13.90 -29.32 -10.26
C GLU A 99 -15.13 -29.36 -11.18
N GLY A 100 -14.93 -29.72 -12.46
CA GLY A 100 -15.96 -29.65 -13.51
C GLY A 100 -16.21 -28.25 -14.09
N LYS A 101 -15.72 -27.17 -13.46
CA LYS A 101 -15.78 -25.79 -13.97
C LYS A 101 -14.41 -25.14 -14.13
N ARG A 102 -13.34 -25.93 -14.06
CA ARG A 102 -11.98 -25.43 -14.22
C ARG A 102 -11.77 -24.90 -15.64
N HIS A 103 -11.24 -23.69 -15.73
CA HIS A 103 -10.79 -23.13 -17.02
C HIS A 103 -9.54 -23.86 -17.54
N VAL A 104 -8.67 -24.33 -16.64
CA VAL A 104 -7.44 -25.06 -16.97
C VAL A 104 -7.19 -26.23 -15.99
N GLY A 105 -6.58 -27.30 -16.49
CA GLY A 105 -6.26 -28.50 -15.70
C GLY A 105 -5.16 -28.30 -14.66
N GLY A 106 -4.24 -27.36 -14.89
CA GLY A 106 -3.14 -27.01 -14.00
C GLY A 106 -2.34 -25.81 -14.52
N GLY A 107 -1.47 -25.25 -13.68
CA GLY A 107 -0.67 -24.07 -14.03
C GLY A 107 -1.49 -22.77 -14.09
N PRO A 108 -0.92 -21.71 -14.69
CA PRO A 108 -1.54 -20.39 -14.72
C PRO A 108 -2.91 -20.36 -15.43
N CYS A 109 -3.83 -19.57 -14.90
CA CYS A 109 -5.19 -19.39 -15.39
C CYS A 109 -5.47 -17.90 -15.66
N GLU A 110 -5.28 -17.48 -16.91
CA GLU A 110 -5.49 -16.09 -17.34
C GLU A 110 -6.96 -15.65 -17.25
N GLU A 111 -7.90 -16.58 -17.34
CA GLU A 111 -9.33 -16.27 -17.19
C GLU A 111 -9.68 -15.88 -15.74
N CYS A 112 -9.20 -16.65 -14.74
CA CYS A 112 -9.35 -16.25 -13.33
C CYS A 112 -8.62 -14.93 -13.05
N GLY A 113 -7.45 -14.72 -13.66
CA GLY A 113 -6.69 -13.47 -13.58
C GLY A 113 -7.48 -12.28 -14.10
N SER A 114 -8.06 -12.40 -15.30
CA SER A 114 -8.84 -11.35 -15.96
C SER A 114 -10.10 -11.01 -15.18
N ILE A 115 -10.86 -12.02 -14.72
CA ILE A 115 -12.07 -11.81 -13.92
C ILE A 115 -11.73 -11.07 -12.61
N ALA A 116 -10.70 -11.51 -11.88
CA ALA A 116 -10.30 -10.87 -10.63
C ALA A 116 -9.79 -9.44 -10.84
N LYS A 117 -9.02 -9.17 -11.91
CA LYS A 117 -8.56 -7.82 -12.25
C LYS A 117 -9.74 -6.91 -12.59
N GLU A 118 -10.72 -7.38 -13.36
CA GLU A 118 -11.90 -6.58 -13.68
C GLU A 118 -12.75 -6.31 -12.43
N ASN A 119 -12.99 -7.31 -11.59
CA ASN A 119 -13.70 -7.12 -10.32
C ASN A 119 -12.99 -6.11 -9.41
N ALA A 120 -11.65 -6.21 -9.29
CA ALA A 120 -10.86 -5.26 -8.51
C ALA A 120 -10.90 -3.84 -9.11
N LYS A 121 -10.82 -3.72 -10.43
CA LYS A 121 -10.92 -2.44 -11.15
C LYS A 121 -12.27 -1.77 -10.89
N GLN A 122 -13.36 -2.53 -11.02
CA GLN A 122 -14.71 -2.04 -10.74
C GLN A 122 -14.85 -1.61 -9.28
N PHE A 123 -14.36 -2.42 -8.34
CA PHE A 123 -14.36 -2.08 -6.93
C PHE A 123 -13.58 -0.79 -6.63
N ILE A 124 -12.38 -0.62 -7.21
CA ILE A 124 -11.59 0.59 -7.02
C ILE A 124 -12.34 1.82 -7.54
N VAL A 125 -12.81 1.78 -8.79
CA VAL A 125 -13.43 2.93 -9.44
C VAL A 125 -14.77 3.30 -8.81
N LYS A 126 -15.59 2.31 -8.45
CA LYS A 126 -16.96 2.54 -7.98
C LYS A 126 -17.05 2.74 -6.47
N GLU A 127 -16.19 2.07 -5.69
CA GLU A 127 -16.28 2.06 -4.23
C GLU A 127 -15.13 2.80 -3.57
N VAL A 128 -13.88 2.52 -3.95
CA VAL A 128 -12.70 3.05 -3.24
C VAL A 128 -12.47 4.52 -3.52
N LEU A 129 -12.25 4.88 -4.80
CA LEU A 129 -11.87 6.25 -5.17
C LEU A 129 -12.91 7.30 -4.77
N PRO A 130 -14.23 7.06 -4.94
CA PRO A 130 -15.24 8.04 -4.53
C PRO A 130 -15.29 8.24 -3.02
N GLN A 131 -15.05 7.18 -2.23
CA GLN A 131 -15.05 7.28 -0.77
C GLN A 131 -13.80 8.01 -0.27
N LEU A 132 -12.62 7.66 -0.77
CA LEU A 132 -11.38 8.35 -0.43
C LEU A 132 -11.40 9.83 -0.86
N GLY A 133 -11.99 10.13 -2.02
CA GLY A 133 -12.13 11.51 -2.52
C GLY A 133 -13.03 12.41 -1.67
N LYS A 134 -13.90 11.85 -0.82
CA LYS A 134 -14.71 12.62 0.15
C LYS A 134 -13.93 13.00 1.40
N LEU A 135 -12.83 12.30 1.69
CA LEU A 135 -11.97 12.58 2.82
C LEU A 135 -11.03 13.71 2.42
N GLN A 136 -11.38 14.93 2.82
CA GLN A 136 -10.65 16.14 2.45
C GLN A 136 -9.93 16.74 3.65
N HIS A 137 -8.80 17.40 3.38
CA HIS A 137 -8.02 18.08 4.39
C HIS A 137 -7.32 19.31 3.81
N THR A 138 -6.99 20.28 4.66
CA THR A 138 -6.25 21.50 4.26
C THR A 138 -4.74 21.30 4.27
N THR A 139 -4.24 20.23 4.89
CA THR A 139 -2.81 19.96 5.03
C THR A 139 -2.42 18.64 4.37
N THR A 140 -1.28 18.58 3.67
CA THR A 140 -0.75 17.33 3.12
C THR A 140 -0.25 16.37 4.19
N GLY A 141 -0.13 15.08 3.83
CA GLY A 141 0.32 14.03 4.74
C GLY A 141 -0.80 13.48 5.61
N LEU A 142 -0.44 12.79 6.68
CA LEU A 142 -1.36 12.25 7.67
C LEU A 142 -0.69 12.35 9.04
N ASP A 143 -1.41 12.90 10.03
CA ASP A 143 -0.90 13.09 11.39
C ASP A 143 0.46 13.82 11.43
N GLY A 144 0.59 14.88 10.61
CA GLY A 144 1.80 15.69 10.50
C GLY A 144 2.97 15.04 9.77
N PHE A 145 2.83 13.82 9.26
CA PHE A 145 3.85 13.11 8.49
C PHE A 145 3.49 13.05 7.00
N VAL A 146 4.40 13.50 6.14
CA VAL A 146 4.25 13.42 4.69
C VAL A 146 5.14 12.31 4.16
N LEU A 147 4.52 11.23 3.68
CA LEU A 147 5.20 10.19 2.95
C LEU A 147 4.67 10.11 1.52
N PRO A 148 5.40 10.66 0.54
CA PRO A 148 4.99 10.57 -0.86
C PRO A 148 4.91 9.12 -1.35
N PRO A 149 4.20 8.88 -2.46
CA PRO A 149 4.16 7.58 -3.13
C PRO A 149 5.56 7.01 -3.44
N PRO A 150 5.72 5.67 -3.54
CA PRO A 150 7.01 5.04 -3.79
C PRO A 150 7.77 5.59 -5.02
N TRP A 151 7.06 5.86 -6.12
CA TRP A 151 7.65 6.42 -7.34
C TRP A 151 8.18 7.85 -7.18
N THR A 152 7.73 8.59 -6.17
CA THR A 152 8.34 9.88 -5.80
C THR A 152 9.64 9.65 -5.04
N LEU A 153 9.65 8.72 -4.08
CA LEU A 153 10.81 8.46 -3.23
C LEU A 153 11.99 7.80 -3.96
N GLU A 154 11.72 7.02 -5.02
CA GLU A 154 12.79 6.50 -5.89
C GLU A 154 13.40 7.58 -6.78
N TYR A 155 12.73 8.72 -6.95
CA TYR A 155 13.21 9.85 -7.74
C TYR A 155 13.88 10.93 -6.88
N ASP A 156 13.30 11.21 -5.72
CA ASP A 156 13.76 12.24 -4.78
C ASP A 156 13.95 11.63 -3.39
N GLU A 157 15.22 11.44 -3.04
CA GLU A 157 15.64 10.74 -1.83
C GLU A 157 15.78 11.66 -0.60
N ARG A 158 15.17 12.86 -0.63
CA ARG A 158 15.21 13.77 0.52
C ARG A 158 14.71 13.08 1.79
N THR A 159 15.30 13.48 2.92
CA THR A 159 15.06 12.87 4.23
C THR A 159 13.88 13.47 4.99
N HIS A 160 13.23 14.49 4.42
CA HIS A 160 12.04 15.11 4.99
C HIS A 160 11.16 15.75 3.90
N TRP A 161 9.85 15.70 4.09
CA TRP A 161 8.85 16.36 3.25
C TRP A 161 7.97 17.24 4.14
N GLU A 162 8.03 18.55 3.92
CA GLU A 162 7.26 19.49 4.74
C GLU A 162 5.76 19.40 4.44
N PRO A 163 4.89 19.34 5.46
CA PRO A 163 3.46 19.50 5.28
C PRO A 163 3.12 20.85 4.64
N LYS A 164 2.31 20.83 3.59
CA LYS A 164 1.78 22.03 2.94
C LYS A 164 0.37 22.29 3.41
N ILE A 165 0.09 23.55 3.71
CA ILE A 165 -1.23 24.02 4.12
C ILE A 165 -1.84 24.82 2.96
N ALA A 166 -3.01 24.39 2.50
CA ALA A 166 -3.82 25.08 1.51
C ALA A 166 -4.88 25.97 2.20
N ASN A 167 -5.31 27.02 1.49
CA ASN A 167 -6.36 27.94 1.96
C ASN A 167 -7.76 27.29 2.03
N SER A 168 -7.92 26.10 1.43
CA SER A 168 -9.16 25.32 1.43
C SER A 168 -8.84 23.82 1.50
N ALA A 169 -9.84 23.00 1.77
CA ALA A 169 -9.69 21.54 1.86
C ALA A 169 -9.55 20.90 0.47
N SER A 170 -8.44 21.21 -0.22
CA SER A 170 -8.16 20.78 -1.59
C SER A 170 -7.40 19.46 -1.68
N TYR A 171 -6.83 18.97 -0.56
CA TYR A 171 -6.17 17.67 -0.51
C TYR A 171 -7.17 16.58 -0.18
N VAL A 172 -7.01 15.44 -0.83
CA VAL A 172 -7.89 14.28 -0.73
C VAL A 172 -7.09 13.09 -0.25
N PHE A 173 -7.72 12.21 0.54
CA PHE A 173 -7.04 11.04 1.06
C PHE A 173 -6.71 10.06 -0.07
N ARG A 174 -5.50 9.51 -0.05
CA ARG A 174 -4.97 8.57 -1.05
C ARG A 174 -4.32 7.41 -0.33
N HIS A 175 -4.28 6.24 -0.97
CA HIS A 175 -3.47 5.10 -0.51
C HIS A 175 -1.97 5.28 -0.77
N GLY A 176 -1.60 6.01 -1.84
CA GLY A 176 -0.22 6.25 -2.24
C GLY A 176 0.49 5.08 -2.93
N ASP A 177 -0.02 3.85 -2.82
CA ASP A 177 0.57 2.63 -3.40
C ASP A 177 -0.51 1.59 -3.81
N LEU A 178 -1.59 2.07 -4.44
CA LEU A 178 -2.74 1.21 -4.78
C LEU A 178 -2.48 0.39 -6.05
N ALA A 179 -1.84 -0.76 -5.89
CA ALA A 179 -1.49 -1.67 -6.98
C ALA A 179 -1.95 -3.12 -6.73
N ALA A 180 -1.87 -3.97 -7.76
CA ALA A 180 -2.29 -5.37 -7.68
C ALA A 180 -1.62 -6.19 -6.55
N TYR A 181 -0.44 -5.78 -6.07
CA TYR A 181 0.23 -6.44 -4.95
C TYR A 181 -0.30 -6.03 -3.56
N ASN A 182 -1.18 -5.01 -3.48
CA ASN A 182 -1.79 -4.49 -2.25
C ASN A 182 -3.31 -4.76 -2.18
N ILE A 183 -3.82 -5.67 -3.02
CA ILE A 183 -5.24 -6.04 -3.10
C ILE A 183 -5.39 -7.52 -2.81
N MET A 184 -6.19 -7.87 -1.81
CA MET A 184 -6.52 -9.24 -1.45
C MET A 184 -7.79 -9.70 -2.17
N ILE A 185 -7.75 -10.89 -2.79
CA ILE A 185 -8.87 -11.48 -3.53
C ILE A 185 -9.32 -12.77 -2.86
N GLY A 186 -10.64 -12.95 -2.74
CA GLY A 186 -11.23 -14.21 -2.30
C GLY A 186 -11.02 -15.27 -3.38
N PRO A 187 -10.33 -16.39 -3.12
CA PRO A 187 -9.92 -17.31 -4.18
C PRO A 187 -11.11 -17.87 -4.94
N LYS A 188 -12.20 -18.23 -4.25
CA LYS A 188 -13.39 -18.80 -4.90
C LYS A 188 -14.30 -17.75 -5.54
N SER A 189 -14.43 -16.57 -4.92
CA SER A 189 -15.33 -15.52 -5.39
C SER A 189 -14.71 -14.66 -6.48
N LEU A 190 -13.38 -14.56 -6.54
CA LEU A 190 -12.63 -13.62 -7.37
C LEU A 190 -13.01 -12.14 -7.11
N HIS A 191 -13.53 -11.83 -5.93
CA HIS A 191 -13.86 -10.48 -5.49
C HIS A 191 -12.86 -9.98 -4.44
N VAL A 192 -12.77 -8.66 -4.29
CA VAL A 192 -11.90 -8.02 -3.29
C VAL A 192 -12.36 -8.39 -1.88
N VAL A 193 -11.40 -8.85 -1.07
CA VAL A 193 -11.57 -9.14 0.36
C VAL A 193 -11.04 -7.99 1.21
N GLY A 194 -10.02 -7.27 0.73
CA GLY A 194 -9.48 -6.11 1.42
C GLY A 194 -8.33 -5.45 0.68
N ILE A 195 -8.05 -4.20 1.04
CA ILE A 195 -6.88 -3.44 0.59
C ILE A 195 -5.95 -3.26 1.80
N PHE A 196 -4.67 -3.52 1.62
CA PHE A 196 -3.66 -3.51 2.68
C PHE A 196 -2.41 -2.74 2.25
N ASP A 197 -1.47 -2.55 3.18
CA ASP A 197 -0.24 -1.78 2.94
C ASP A 197 -0.45 -0.27 2.74
N TRP A 198 -1.13 0.35 3.71
CA TRP A 198 -1.46 1.78 3.69
C TRP A 198 -0.32 2.68 4.21
N GLU A 199 0.93 2.21 4.25
CA GLU A 199 2.06 2.99 4.79
C GLU A 199 2.28 4.31 4.04
N HIS A 200 1.95 4.36 2.74
CA HIS A 200 2.05 5.53 1.86
C HIS A 200 0.78 6.39 1.82
N ALA A 201 -0.19 6.11 2.69
CA ALA A 201 -1.45 6.81 2.68
C ALA A 201 -1.35 8.21 3.30
N GLY A 202 -2.16 9.13 2.80
CA GLY A 202 -2.22 10.50 3.31
C GLY A 202 -3.03 11.43 2.43
N TYR A 203 -3.16 12.68 2.86
CA TYR A 203 -3.80 13.74 2.10
C TYR A 203 -2.82 14.33 1.08
N PHE A 204 -3.20 14.30 -0.19
CA PHE A 204 -2.38 14.80 -1.30
C PHE A 204 -3.24 15.52 -2.33
N PRO A 205 -2.64 16.31 -3.25
CA PRO A 205 -3.33 16.84 -4.40
C PRO A 205 -4.07 15.75 -5.19
N PRO A 206 -5.22 16.03 -5.81
CA PRO A 206 -6.00 15.02 -6.49
C PRO A 206 -5.22 14.24 -7.58
N GLU A 207 -4.22 14.87 -8.19
CA GLU A 207 -3.35 14.33 -9.23
C GLU A 207 -2.54 13.11 -8.77
N PHE A 208 -2.31 12.98 -7.47
CA PHE A 208 -1.58 11.86 -6.86
C PHE A 208 -2.39 10.56 -6.79
N GLN A 209 -3.63 10.52 -7.30
CA GLN A 209 -4.44 9.29 -7.36
C GLN A 209 -3.99 8.34 -8.45
N VAL A 210 -2.84 7.74 -8.25
CA VAL A 210 -2.32 6.69 -9.11
C VAL A 210 -2.74 5.33 -8.56
N TRP A 211 -3.26 4.47 -9.43
CA TRP A 211 -3.58 3.09 -9.11
C TRP A 211 -3.52 2.22 -10.36
N SER A 212 -3.31 0.92 -10.18
CA SER A 212 -3.41 -0.04 -11.28
C SER A 212 -3.63 -1.48 -10.80
N VAL A 213 -4.53 -2.20 -11.46
CA VAL A 213 -4.67 -3.67 -11.31
C VAL A 213 -3.67 -4.45 -12.20
N ASP A 214 -2.91 -3.73 -13.02
CA ASP A 214 -1.78 -4.28 -13.76
C ASP A 214 -0.45 -3.77 -13.19
N ARG A 215 0.42 -4.70 -12.81
CA ARG A 215 1.71 -4.39 -12.22
C ARG A 215 2.55 -3.56 -13.16
N GLN A 216 2.68 -3.95 -14.44
CA GLN A 216 3.54 -3.24 -15.38
C GLN A 216 3.08 -1.79 -15.56
N SER A 217 1.77 -1.57 -15.71
CA SER A 217 1.23 -0.21 -15.81
C SER A 217 1.47 0.64 -14.56
N TYR A 218 1.55 0.04 -13.36
CA TYR A 218 1.97 0.77 -12.15
C TYR A 218 3.48 1.10 -12.19
N TRP A 219 4.32 0.16 -12.61
CA TRP A 219 5.77 0.37 -12.73
C TRP A 219 6.14 1.40 -13.79
N ASP A 220 5.30 1.61 -14.80
CA ASP A 220 5.52 2.65 -15.81
C ASP A 220 5.59 4.05 -15.20
N TYR A 221 4.90 4.29 -14.08
CA TYR A 221 4.97 5.57 -13.36
C TYR A 221 6.36 5.86 -12.80
N PHE A 222 7.09 4.85 -12.34
CA PHE A 222 8.46 5.02 -11.85
C PHE A 222 9.42 5.49 -12.95
N ARG A 223 9.06 5.25 -14.22
CA ARG A 223 9.89 5.61 -15.39
C ARG A 223 9.53 6.97 -15.96
N ASP A 224 8.35 7.50 -15.65
CA ASP A 224 7.88 8.80 -16.14
C ASP A 224 8.42 9.96 -15.27
N THR A 225 9.73 10.20 -15.40
CA THR A 225 10.43 11.22 -14.61
C THR A 225 9.90 12.64 -14.84
N GLN A 226 9.34 12.94 -16.02
CA GLN A 226 8.72 14.24 -16.29
C GLN A 226 7.47 14.42 -15.45
N ARG A 227 6.59 13.40 -15.42
CA ARG A 227 5.40 13.43 -14.57
C ARG A 227 5.76 13.46 -13.09
N ILE A 228 6.76 12.69 -12.66
CA ILE A 228 7.22 12.71 -11.26
C ILE A 228 7.66 14.13 -10.86
N ARG A 229 8.45 14.81 -11.70
CA ARG A 229 8.86 16.21 -11.45
C ARG A 229 7.66 17.14 -11.29
N VAL A 230 6.66 17.04 -12.16
CA VAL A 230 5.44 17.85 -12.06
C VAL A 230 4.68 17.53 -10.78
N PHE A 231 4.61 16.26 -10.37
CA PHE A 231 3.96 15.89 -9.12
C PHE A 231 4.66 16.46 -7.89
N ILE A 232 5.99 16.40 -7.88
CA ILE A 232 6.81 16.97 -6.80
C ILE A 232 6.52 18.47 -6.61
N THR A 233 6.33 19.26 -7.68
CA THR A 233 6.04 20.71 -7.52
C THR A 233 4.73 21.00 -6.77
N PHE A 234 3.77 20.08 -6.76
CA PHE A 234 2.54 20.28 -5.98
C PHE A 234 2.77 20.13 -4.47
N ILE A 235 3.78 19.36 -4.07
CA ILE A 235 4.08 19.05 -2.66
C ILE A 235 5.40 19.68 -2.17
N ASP A 236 6.16 20.33 -3.05
CA ASP A 236 7.32 21.16 -2.68
C ASP A 236 6.89 22.48 -2.04
N VAL A 237 7.65 22.90 -1.03
CA VAL A 237 7.51 24.20 -0.36
C VAL A 237 8.49 25.20 -0.94
#